data_AF-A0A5D4TZ26-F1
#
_entry.id   AF-A0A5D4TZ26-F1
#
_cell.length_a   1.000
_cell.length_b   1.000
_cell.length_c   1.000
_cell.angle_alpha   90.00
_cell.angle_beta   90.00
_cell.angle_gamma   90.00
#
_symmetry.space_group_name_H-M   'P 1'
#
loop_
_entity.id
_entity.type
_entity.pdbx_description
1 polymer ?
#
loop_
_entity_poly.entity_id
_entity_poly.type
_entity_poly.pdbx_seq_one_letter_code
_entity_poly.pdbx_strand_id
1 'polypeptide(L)' 'MNQDKTMEFMQIAMKYFPQAKEQLDQAGVEFTPEMLQPFMTLFTQVMSEAYELGKQDALHKE' A
#
# COMPACT_ATOMS: atom_id res chain seq x y z
N MET A 1 -8.08 -11.54 -2.27
CA MET A 1 -7.12 -11.07 -3.29
C MET A 1 -6.27 -12.25 -3.78
N ASN A 2 -5.89 -12.33 -5.06
CA ASN A 2 -4.93 -13.35 -5.53
C ASN A 2 -3.52 -12.98 -5.02
N GLN A 3 -2.70 -13.96 -4.60
CA GLN A 3 -1.35 -13.71 -4.06
C GLN A 3 -0.46 -12.96 -5.06
N ASP A 4 -0.67 -13.19 -6.36
CA ASP A 4 0.07 -12.50 -7.43
C ASP A 4 -0.17 -10.98 -7.41
N LYS A 5 -1.40 -10.55 -7.13
CA LYS A 5 -1.76 -9.12 -7.04
C LYS A 5 -1.14 -8.46 -5.81
N THR A 6 -0.99 -9.18 -4.71
CA THR A 6 -0.29 -8.68 -3.51
C THR A 6 1.15 -8.33 -3.83
N MET A 7 1.85 -9.22 -4.54
CA MET A 7 3.25 -9.00 -4.92
C MET A 7 3.41 -7.81 -5.87
N GLU A 8 2.51 -7.67 -6.85
CA GLU A 8 2.49 -6.50 -7.75
C GLU A 8 2.28 -5.18 -6.97
N PHE A 9 1.32 -5.14 -6.03
CA PHE A 9 1.10 -3.94 -5.22
C PHE A 9 2.29 -3.60 -4.34
N MET A 10 2.97 -4.59 -3.78
CA MET A 10 4.19 -4.37 -3.01
C MET A 10 5.32 -3.81 -3.86
N GLN A 11 5.49 -4.27 -5.11
CA GLN A 11 6.47 -3.70 -6.02
C GLN A 11 6.17 -2.23 -6.33
N ILE A 12 4.89 -1.89 -6.55
CA ILE A 12 4.46 -0.51 -6.75
C ILE A 12 4.75 0.33 -5.49
N ALA A 13 4.39 -0.17 -4.31
CA ALA A 13 4.63 0.52 -3.04
C ALA A 13 6.12 0.81 -2.83
N MET A 14 6.99 -0.18 -3.05
CA MET A 14 8.44 -0.03 -2.91
C MET A 14 9.04 0.97 -3.91
N LYS A 15 8.43 1.14 -5.09
CA LYS A 15 8.84 2.17 -6.06
C LYS A 15 8.62 3.59 -5.53
N TYR A 16 7.51 3.82 -4.82
CA TYR A 16 7.16 5.15 -4.28
C TYR A 16 7.63 5.38 -2.84
N PHE A 17 8.01 4.32 -2.14
CA PHE A 17 8.49 4.39 -0.76
C PHE A 17 9.61 5.42 -0.54
N PRO A 18 10.66 5.54 -1.41
CA PRO A 18 11.70 6.55 -1.23
C PRO A 18 11.17 7.98 -1.21
N GLN A 19 10.18 8.30 -2.06
CA GLN A 19 9.56 9.62 -2.10
C GLN A 19 8.76 9.91 -0.84
N ALA A 20 7.99 8.93 -0.34
CA ALA A 20 7.28 9.06 0.92
C ALA A 20 8.25 9.23 2.10
N LYS A 21 9.36 8.46 2.10
CA LYS A 21 10.40 8.58 3.11
C LYS A 21 11.02 9.99 3.12
N GLU A 22 11.35 10.54 1.96
CA GLU A 22 11.90 11.90 1.86
C GLU A 22 10.96 12.95 2.45
N GLN A 23 9.65 12.83 2.19
CA GLN A 23 8.65 13.75 2.76
C GLN A 23 8.53 13.62 4.28
N LEU A 24 8.61 12.40 4.82
CA LEU A 24 8.60 12.16 6.26
C LEU A 24 9.86 12.73 6.91
N ASP A 25 11.03 12.49 6.31
CA ASP A 25 12.31 13.01 6.80
C ASP A 25 12.30 14.56 6.79
N GLN A 26 11.72 15.20 5.77
CA GLN A 26 11.52 16.66 5.71
C GLN A 26 10.56 17.19 6.78
N ALA A 27 9.56 16.40 7.17
CA ALA A 27 8.63 16.73 8.25
C ALA A 27 9.23 16.48 9.66
N GLY A 28 10.49 16.05 9.75
CA GLY A 28 11.15 15.68 11.00
C GLY A 28 10.68 14.34 11.58
N VAL A 29 9.99 13.53 10.78
CA VAL A 29 9.54 12.18 11.16
C VAL A 29 10.54 11.17 10.62
N GLU A 30 11.37 10.64 11.50
CA GLU A 30 12.35 9.63 11.13
C GLU A 30 11.66 8.29 10.86
N PHE A 31 11.67 7.83 9.60
CA PHE A 31 11.13 6.51 9.27
C PHE A 31 12.16 5.41 9.57
N THR A 32 11.90 4.61 10.61
CA THR A 32 12.76 3.50 11.03
C THR A 32 12.34 2.16 10.41
N PRO A 33 13.26 1.18 10.28
CA PRO A 33 12.94 -0.15 9.77
C PRO A 33 11.87 -0.89 10.57
N GLU A 34 11.77 -0.65 11.89
CA GLU A 34 10.75 -1.27 12.76
C GLU A 34 9.34 -0.80 12.41
N MET A 35 9.21 0.42 11.86
CA MET A 35 7.92 0.94 11.39
C MET A 35 7.52 0.37 10.03
N LEU A 36 8.47 -0.16 9.24
CA LEU A 36 8.20 -0.67 7.90
C LEU A 36 7.18 -1.81 7.90
N GLN A 37 7.37 -2.79 8.79
CA GLN A 37 6.49 -3.95 8.86
C GLN A 37 5.03 -3.58 9.15
N PRO A 38 4.69 -2.85 10.24
CA PRO A 38 3.31 -2.47 10.51
C PRO A 38 2.72 -1.57 9.42
N PHE A 39 3.52 -0.70 8.80
CA PHE A 39 3.06 0.13 7.69
C PHE A 39 2.69 -0.69 6.45
N MET A 40 3.52 -1.69 6.10
CA MET A 40 3.26 -2.57 4.97
C MET A 40 2.05 -3.48 5.22
N THR A 41 1.85 -3.92 6.47
CA THR A 41 0.62 -4.64 6.86
C THR A 41 -0.62 -3.76 6.67
N LEU A 42 -0.60 -2.52 7.15
CA LEU A 42 -1.72 -1.61 6.96
C LEU A 42 -1.96 -1.30 5.48
N PHE A 43 -0.89 -1.05 4.72
CA PHE A 43 -0.97 -0.79 3.29
C PHE A 43 -1.64 -1.94 2.52
N THR A 44 -1.24 -3.18 2.80
CA THR A 44 -1.83 -4.36 2.14
C THR A 44 -3.30 -4.56 2.50
N GLN A 45 -3.72 -4.23 3.73
CA GLN A 45 -5.14 -4.23 4.12
C GLN A 45 -5.93 -3.19 3.32
N VAL A 46 -5.48 -1.93 3.31
CA VAL A 46 -6.13 -0.84 2.56
C VAL A 46 -6.25 -1.18 1.07
N MET A 47 -5.20 -1.74 0.48
CA MET A 47 -5.22 -2.16 -0.93
C MET A 47 -6.19 -3.31 -1.20
N SER A 48 -6.34 -4.25 -0.25
CA SER A 48 -7.31 -5.34 -0.38
C SER A 48 -8.74 -4.81 -0.34
N GLU A 49 -9.05 -3.91 0.59
CA GLU A 49 -10.36 -3.27 0.68
C GLU A 49 -10.66 -2.44 -0.57
N ALA A 50 -9.70 -1.65 -1.06
CA ALA A 50 -9.85 -0.87 -2.28
C ALA A 50 -10.07 -1.76 -3.52
N TYR A 51 -9.38 -2.90 -3.60
CA TYR A 51 -9.59 -3.89 -4.67
C TYR A 51 -11.00 -4.48 -4.61
N GLU A 52 -11.48 -4.84 -3.41
CA GLU A 52 -12.82 -5.39 -3.21
C GLU A 52 -13.90 -4.37 -3.58
N LEU A 53 -13.73 -3.10 -3.18
CA LEU A 53 -14.60 -2.01 -3.57
C LEU A 53 -14.67 -1.85 -5.09
N GLY A 54 -13.52 -1.78 -5.77
CA GLY A 54 -13.48 -1.66 -7.22
C GLY A 54 -14.08 -2.88 -7.94
N LYS A 55 -13.94 -4.08 -7.37
CA LYS A 55 -14.60 -5.29 -7.87
C LYS A 55 -16.11 -5.21 -7.70
N GLN A 56 -16.61 -4.75 -6.57
CA GLN A 56 -18.04 -4.54 -6.35
C GLN A 56 -18.59 -3.52 -7.34
N ASP A 57 -17.94 -2.36 -7.52
CA ASP A 57 -18.37 -1.34 -8.49
C ASP A 57 -18.45 -1.89 -9.93
N ALA A 58 -17.52 -2.77 -10.31
CA ALA A 58 -17.53 -3.42 -11.62
C ALA A 58 -18.69 -4.42 -11.77
N LEU A 59 -19.03 -5.16 -10.71
CA LEU A 59 -20.12 -6.14 -10.69
C LEU A 59 -21.51 -5.48 -10.52
N HIS A 60 -21.58 -4.31 -9.89
CA HIS A 60 -22.80 -3.53 -9.69
C HIS A 60 -23.10 -2.57 -10.86
N LYS A 61 -22.28 -2.60 -11.92
CA LYS A 61 -22.49 -1.82 -13.16
C LYS A 61 -23.32 -2.55 -14.23
N GLU A 62 -24.17 -3.50 -13.83
CA GLU A 62 -25.20 -4.11 -14.68
C GLU A 62 -26.60 -3.54 -14.38
#